data_AF-A0A7C7M4Q2-F1
#
_entry.id   AF-A0A7C7M4Q2-F1
#
_cell.length_a   1.000
_cell.length_b   1.000
_cell.length_c   1.000
_cell.angle_alpha   90.00
_cell.angle_beta   90.00
_cell.angle_gamma   90.00
#
_symmetry.space_group_name_H-M   'P 1'
#
loop_
_entity.id
_entity.type
_entity.pdbx_description
1 polymer ?
#
loop_
_entity_poly.entity_id
_entity_poly.type
_entity_poly.pdbx_seq_one_letter_code
_entity_poly.pdbx_strand_id
1 'polypeptide(L)'
;MSLGHWINSLSGFDHAILLGVFLIGIYFSKATLEAMIEFYDNKKKQSKFRVRFRITPAVLLSLAFLYSLIIYQILDTMFGFMP
;
A
#
# COMPACT_ATOMS: atom_id res chain seq x y z
N MET A 1 -14.85 20.54 1.48
CA MET A 1 -14.87 20.03 2.87
C MET A 1 -13.45 19.91 3.38
N SER A 2 -13.18 20.14 4.66
CA SER A 2 -11.89 19.78 5.27
C SER A 2 -11.76 18.26 5.36
N LEU A 3 -10.54 17.73 5.30
CA LEU A 3 -10.26 16.29 5.36
C LEU A 3 -10.84 15.63 6.62
N GLY A 4 -10.77 16.30 7.78
CA GLY A 4 -11.36 15.79 9.03
C GLY A 4 -12.90 15.73 9.00
N HIS A 5 -13.55 16.72 8.40
CA HIS A 5 -15.01 16.68 8.20
C HIS A 5 -15.42 15.60 7.19
N TRP A 6 -14.60 15.33 6.17
CA TRP A 6 -14.84 14.23 5.24
C TRP A 6 -14.76 12.88 5.96
N ILE A 7 -13.68 12.64 6.73
CA ILE A 7 -13.52 11.42 7.55
C ILE A 7 -14.72 11.20 8.47
N ASN A 8 -15.14 12.22 9.21
CA ASN A 8 -16.28 12.10 10.14
C ASN A 8 -17.64 11.97 9.45
N SER A 9 -17.75 12.28 8.16
CA SER A 9 -19.02 12.14 7.42
C SER A 9 -19.25 10.73 6.88
N LEU A 10 -18.21 9.88 6.86
CA LEU A 10 -18.28 8.51 6.37
C LEU A 10 -19.02 7.59 7.34
N SER A 11 -19.80 6.66 6.81
CA SER A 11 -20.45 5.63 7.63
C SER A 11 -19.44 4.63 8.19
N GLY A 12 -19.85 3.83 9.19
CA GLY A 12 -19.00 2.76 9.72
C GLY A 12 -18.64 1.69 8.67
N PHE A 13 -19.54 1.48 7.69
CA PHE A 13 -19.28 0.56 6.58
C PHE A 13 -18.23 1.12 5.61
N ASP A 14 -18.28 2.42 5.33
CA ASP A 14 -17.31 3.07 4.45
C ASP A 14 -15.90 3.03 5.04
N HIS A 15 -15.78 3.24 6.35
CA HIS A 15 -14.51 3.07 7.06
C HIS A 15 -13.97 1.64 6.96
N ALA A 16 -14.85 0.62 7.00
CA ALA A 16 -14.45 -0.77 6.85
C ALA A 16 -13.95 -1.07 5.43
N ILE A 17 -14.59 -0.50 4.40
CA ILE A 17 -14.12 -0.60 3.00
C ILE A 17 -12.75 0.04 2.85
N LEU A 18 -12.57 1.27 3.34
CA LEU A 18 -11.29 1.99 3.27
C LEU A 18 -10.18 1.22 4.00
N LEU A 19 -10.48 0.65 5.17
CA LEU A 19 -9.55 -0.22 5.89
C LEU A 19 -9.20 -1.48 5.09
N GLY A 20 -10.19 -2.12 4.46
CA GLY A 20 -9.96 -3.27 3.57
C GLY A 20 -9.04 -2.93 2.40
N VAL A 21 -9.28 -1.81 1.72
CA VAL A 21 -8.42 -1.30 0.64
C VAL A 21 -7.01 -1.01 1.15
N PHE A 22 -6.88 -0.47 2.36
CA PHE A 22 -5.58 -0.23 2.98
C PHE A 22 -4.81 -1.52 3.29
N LEU A 23 -5.47 -2.53 3.84
CA LEU A 23 -4.86 -3.85 4.11
C LEU A 23 -4.40 -4.54 2.81
N ILE A 24 -5.20 -4.45 1.75
CA ILE A 24 -4.81 -4.94 0.41
C ILE A 24 -3.58 -4.17 -0.10
N GLY A 25 -3.55 -2.85 0.08
CA GLY A 25 -2.40 -2.01 -0.24
C GLY A 25 -1.13 -2.41 0.51
N ILE A 26 -1.22 -2.75 1.80
CA ILE A 26 -0.10 -3.27 2.60
C ILE A 26 0.43 -4.58 2.02
N TYR A 27 -0.46 -5.50 1.62
CA TYR A 27 -0.06 -6.76 1.02
C TYR A 27 0.74 -6.54 -0.27
N PHE A 28 0.23 -5.69 -1.19
CA PHE A 28 0.95 -5.34 -2.42
C PHE A 28 2.27 -4.63 -2.13
N SER A 29 2.29 -3.71 -1.17
CA SER A 29 3.52 -3.04 -0.75
C SER A 29 4.57 -4.03 -0.27
N LYS A 30 4.19 -5.01 0.56
CA LYS A 30 5.11 -6.04 1.05
C LYS A 30 5.66 -6.86 -0.11
N ALA A 31 4.79 -7.36 -1.00
CA ALA A 31 5.18 -8.15 -2.15
C ALA A 31 6.15 -7.40 -3.08
N THR A 32 5.87 -6.13 -3.37
CA THR A 32 6.75 -5.27 -4.19
C THR A 32 8.11 -5.08 -3.54
N LEU A 33 8.15 -4.77 -2.24
CA LEU A 33 9.43 -4.57 -1.53
C LEU A 33 10.24 -5.86 -1.46
N GLU A 34 9.60 -7.00 -1.19
CA GLU A 34 10.25 -8.32 -1.19
C GLU A 34 10.82 -8.64 -2.58
N ALA A 35 10.03 -8.43 -3.65
CA ALA A 35 10.49 -8.63 -5.02
C ALA A 35 11.66 -7.69 -5.39
N MET A 36 11.64 -6.44 -4.95
CA MET A 36 12.75 -5.49 -5.17
C MET A 36 14.03 -5.93 -4.44
N ILE A 37 13.89 -6.41 -3.20
CA ILE A 37 15.01 -6.96 -2.43
C ILE A 37 15.56 -8.20 -3.14
N GLU A 38 14.70 -9.13 -3.53
CA GLU A 38 15.09 -10.34 -4.24
C GLU A 38 15.77 -10.04 -5.60
N PHE A 39 15.24 -9.06 -6.34
CA PHE A 39 15.82 -8.64 -7.61
C PHE A 39 17.21 -8.01 -7.43
N TYR A 40 17.37 -7.09 -6.48
CA TYR A 40 18.69 -6.61 -6.06
C TYR A 40 19.57 -7.79 -5.65
N ASP A 41 18.94 -8.78 -5.00
CA ASP A 41 19.61 -9.89 -4.40
C ASP A 41 20.25 -10.84 -5.44
N ASN A 42 19.52 -11.09 -6.50
CA ASN A 42 19.98 -11.84 -7.65
C ASN A 42 21.00 -11.05 -8.47
N LYS A 43 20.82 -9.73 -8.61
CA LYS A 43 21.71 -8.88 -9.41
C LYS A 43 23.14 -8.77 -8.84
N LYS A 44 23.33 -8.76 -7.52
CA LYS A 44 24.69 -8.84 -6.92
C LYS A 44 25.16 -10.28 -6.65
N LYS A 45 24.53 -11.30 -7.24
CA LYS A 45 24.92 -12.71 -7.12
C LYS A 45 25.12 -13.17 -5.67
N GLN A 46 24.28 -12.71 -4.75
CA GLN A 46 24.40 -13.04 -3.32
C GLN A 46 25.79 -12.73 -2.71
N SER A 47 26.50 -11.71 -3.24
CA SER A 47 27.82 -11.31 -2.74
C SER A 47 27.80 -10.99 -1.25
N LYS A 48 28.83 -11.45 -0.52
CA LYS A 48 28.98 -11.22 0.92
C LYS A 48 29.11 -9.74 1.30
N PHE A 49 29.47 -8.87 0.35
CA PHE A 49 29.62 -7.43 0.55
C PHE A 49 28.38 -6.62 0.15
N ARG A 50 27.22 -7.25 -0.04
CA ARG A 50 25.99 -6.52 -0.39
C ARG A 50 25.42 -5.76 0.80
N VAL A 51 24.70 -4.67 0.51
CA VAL A 51 23.86 -3.99 1.50
C VAL A 51 22.58 -4.82 1.71
N ARG A 52 22.33 -5.27 2.95
CA ARG A 52 21.09 -5.97 3.30
C ARG A 52 19.97 -4.97 3.52
N PHE A 53 19.08 -4.85 2.54
CA PHE A 53 17.88 -4.04 2.67
C PHE A 53 16.89 -4.71 3.61
N ARG A 54 16.27 -3.92 4.50
CA ARG A 54 15.20 -4.35 5.40
C ARG A 54 13.97 -3.52 5.13
N ILE A 55 12.81 -4.16 5.17
CA ILE A 55 11.53 -3.47 5.07
C ILE A 55 11.28 -2.75 6.39
N THR A 56 11.38 -1.42 6.38
CA THR A 56 11.03 -0.61 7.54
C THR A 56 9.52 -0.36 7.55
N PRO A 57 8.90 -0.20 8.74
CA PRO A 57 7.47 0.10 8.83
C PRO A 57 7.08 1.35 8.05
N ALA A 58 7.93 2.40 8.07
CA ALA A 58 7.68 3.63 7.35
C ALA A 58 7.59 3.40 5.83
N VAL A 59 8.53 2.66 5.25
CA VAL A 59 8.53 2.38 3.80
C VAL A 59 7.33 1.51 3.43
N LEU A 60 7.04 0.47 4.22
CA LEU A 60 5.88 -0.39 4.02
C LEU A 60 4.57 0.41 4.01
N LEU A 61 4.34 1.25 5.02
CA LEU A 61 3.11 2.02 5.13
C LEU A 61 3.02 3.13 4.06
N SER A 62 4.14 3.77 3.71
CA SER A 62 4.16 4.80 2.66
C SER A 62 3.80 4.24 1.29
N LEU A 63 4.34 3.07 0.93
CA LEU A 63 4.06 2.43 -0.35
C LEU A 63 2.67 1.77 -0.34
N ALA A 64 2.23 1.24 0.80
CA ALA A 64 0.86 0.78 0.99
C ALA A 64 -0.15 1.90 0.74
N PHE A 65 0.08 3.09 1.28
CA PHE A 65 -0.77 4.26 1.04
C PHE A 65 -0.87 4.61 -0.44
N LEU A 66 0.24 4.60 -1.18
CA LEU A 66 0.24 4.81 -2.64
C LEU A 66 -0.59 3.73 -3.37
N TYR A 67 -0.40 2.46 -3.02
CA TYR A 67 -1.21 1.38 -3.59
C TYR A 67 -2.68 1.55 -3.26
N SER A 68 -3.03 1.95 -2.05
CA SER A 68 -4.41 2.18 -1.65
C SER A 68 -5.07 3.30 -2.46
N LEU A 69 -4.35 4.37 -2.79
CA LEU A 69 -4.87 5.42 -3.68
C LEU A 69 -5.19 4.87 -5.08
N ILE A 70 -4.29 4.07 -5.63
CA ILE A 70 -4.47 3.46 -6.95
C ILE A 70 -5.64 2.47 -6.93
N ILE A 71 -5.70 1.60 -5.92
CA ILE A 71 -6.78 0.62 -5.76
C ILE A 71 -8.12 1.34 -5.57
N TYR A 72 -8.17 2.38 -4.74
CA TYR A 72 -9.35 3.21 -4.54
C TYR A 72 -9.85 3.77 -5.87
N GLN A 73 -8.96 4.38 -6.67
CA GLN A 73 -9.33 4.93 -7.99
C GLN A 73 -9.84 3.87 -8.96
N ILE A 74 -9.21 2.69 -8.99
CA ILE A 74 -9.66 1.58 -9.84
C ILE A 74 -11.06 1.13 -9.41
N LEU A 75 -11.27 0.90 -8.11
CA LEU A 75 -12.56 0.47 -7.58
C LEU A 75 -13.63 1.52 -7.84
N ASP A 76 -13.34 2.80 -7.62
CA ASP A 76 -14.26 3.90 -7.91
C ASP A 76 -14.64 3.95 -9.39
N THR A 77 -13.66 3.79 -10.29
CA THR A 77 -13.92 3.74 -11.74
C THR A 77 -14.75 2.53 -12.15
N MET A 78 -14.51 1.37 -11.54
CA MET A 78 -15.19 0.11 -11.90
C MET A 78 -16.62 0.04 -11.35
N PHE A 79 -16.86 0.63 -10.20
CA PHE A 79 -18.05 0.39 -9.41
C PHE A 79 -18.89 1.65 -9.14
N GLY A 80 -18.27 2.84 -9.15
CA GLY A 80 -18.95 4.13 -9.00
C GLY A 80 -19.65 4.35 -7.65
N PHE A 81 -19.45 3.46 -6.68
CA PHE A 81 -20.04 3.51 -5.35
C PHE A 81 -18.97 3.63 -4.24
N MET A 82 -17.73 3.96 -4.59
CA MET A 82 -16.72 4.21 -3.58
C MET A 82 -17.05 5.51 -2.81
N PRO A 83 -16.94 5.49 -1.47
CA PRO A 83 -17.33 6.62 -0.63
C PRO A 83 -16.29 7.75 -0.61
#